data_AF-X1C7K6-F1
#
_entry.id   AF-X1C7K6-F1
#
_cell.length_a   1.000
_cell.length_b   1.000
_cell.length_c   1.000
_cell.angle_alpha   90.00
_cell.angle_beta   90.00
_cell.angle_gamma   90.00
#
_symmetry.space_group_name_H-M   'P 1'
#
loop_
_entity.id
_entity.type
_entity.pdbx_description
1 polymer ?
#
loop_
_entity_poly.entity_id
_entity_poly.type
_entity_poly.pdbx_seq_one_letter_code
_entity_poly.pdbx_strand_id
1 'polypeptide(L)'
;MGKEPQKGDMDFYLGLYWSVKRRVINCIEYIANIIALRQWYLIVRSKFFQGSDMEKLLYEGALEKLEIIFNERIKRFKQLASKMEKSIELYKSIKGNEVSNELIDQKRELLENIQKIEKCFYECLVYSGDEKKRDEFLKNIDTKNKDYINVIQNLDEYNLKVGTSWLLSIVENTRNAILK
;
A
#
# COMPACT_ATOMS: atom_id res chain seq x y z
N MET A 1 -7.52 12.00 28.53
CA MET A 1 -7.11 10.67 28.04
C MET A 1 -5.60 10.67 27.86
N GLY A 2 -4.89 10.01 28.76
CA GLY A 2 -3.43 9.96 28.73
C GLY A 2 -2.93 9.22 27.50
N LYS A 3 -1.87 9.75 26.87
CA LYS A 3 -1.11 9.02 25.86
C LYS A 3 -0.60 7.72 26.49
N GLU A 4 -0.84 6.59 25.83
CA GLU A 4 -0.15 5.34 26.18
C GLU A 4 1.36 5.59 26.19
N PRO A 5 2.10 4.99 27.14
CA PRO A 5 3.54 5.18 27.24
C PRO A 5 4.17 4.69 25.93
N GLN A 6 4.90 5.59 25.25
CA GLN A 6 5.74 5.21 24.12
C GLN A 6 6.71 4.13 24.63
N LYS A 7 6.63 2.96 23.99
CA LYS A 7 7.54 1.82 24.22
C LYS A 7 8.97 2.37 24.30
N GLY A 8 9.61 2.18 25.46
CA GLY A 8 10.87 2.85 25.81
C GLY A 8 11.91 2.78 24.70
N ASP A 9 12.72 3.84 24.59
CA ASP A 9 13.83 3.94 23.64
C ASP A 9 14.70 2.69 23.77
N MET A 10 14.51 1.75 22.84
CA MET A 10 15.38 0.60 22.70
C MET A 10 16.64 1.07 22.00
N ASP A 11 17.79 0.72 22.56
CA ASP A 11 19.09 1.06 21.98
C ASP A 11 19.13 0.71 20.49
N PHE A 12 19.68 1.64 19.72
CA PHE A 12 19.85 1.46 18.29
C PHE A 12 21.01 0.51 18.02
N TYR A 13 20.71 -0.66 17.46
CA TYR A 13 21.70 -1.59 16.94
C TYR A 13 21.58 -1.69 15.42
N LEU A 14 22.67 -1.41 14.72
CA LEU A 14 22.70 -1.47 13.27
C LEU A 14 22.33 -2.88 12.78
N GLY A 15 21.30 -2.97 11.93
CA GLY A 15 20.81 -4.25 11.42
C GLY A 15 19.78 -4.95 12.31
N LEU A 16 19.48 -4.43 13.51
CA LEU A 16 18.44 -4.95 14.37
C LEU A 16 17.10 -4.25 14.13
N TYR A 17 16.08 -5.05 13.85
CA TYR A 17 14.70 -4.56 13.67
C TYR A 17 13.84 -4.91 14.88
N TRP A 18 13.63 -3.96 15.79
CA TRP A 18 12.84 -4.15 17.01
C TRP A 18 11.31 -4.18 16.83
N SER A 19 10.81 -3.73 15.69
CA SER A 19 9.36 -3.58 15.43
C SER A 19 9.03 -4.02 14.01
N VAL A 20 9.17 -5.31 13.75
CA VAL A 20 8.97 -5.90 12.42
C VAL A 20 7.50 -5.80 12.01
N LYS A 21 6.57 -6.22 12.86
CA LYS A 21 5.12 -6.17 12.60
C LYS A 21 4.66 -4.79 12.12
N ARG A 22 4.98 -3.72 12.86
CA ARG A 22 4.61 -2.35 12.48
C ARG A 22 5.19 -1.93 11.13
N ARG A 23 6.46 -2.25 10.87
CA ARG A 23 7.11 -1.93 9.59
C ARG A 23 6.44 -2.67 8.43
N VAL A 24 6.12 -3.96 8.62
CA VAL A 24 5.43 -4.79 7.63
C VAL A 24 4.05 -4.24 7.32
N ILE A 25 3.23 -3.95 8.34
CA ILE A 25 1.89 -3.38 8.15
C ILE A 25 1.96 -2.06 7.37
N ASN A 26 2.86 -1.14 7.76
CA ASN A 26 3.03 0.13 7.06
C ASN A 26 3.45 -0.07 5.59
N CYS A 27 4.33 -1.03 5.30
CA CYS A 27 4.73 -1.35 3.93
C CYS A 27 3.54 -1.89 3.11
N ILE A 28 2.74 -2.77 3.69
CA ILE A 28 1.53 -3.32 3.05
C ILE A 28 0.54 -2.21 2.75
N GLU A 29 0.25 -1.34 3.73
CA GLU A 29 -0.65 -0.20 3.56
C GLU A 29 -0.15 0.77 2.49
N TYR A 30 1.16 1.06 2.44
CA TYR A 30 1.74 1.88 1.38
C TYR A 30 1.48 1.28 0.00
N ILE A 31 1.82 0.00 -0.19
CA ILE A 31 1.67 -0.67 -1.48
C ILE A 31 0.20 -0.76 -1.88
N ALA A 32 -0.69 -1.06 -0.93
CA ALA A 32 -2.13 -1.08 -1.14
C ALA A 32 -2.68 0.28 -1.60
N ASN A 33 -2.17 1.38 -1.05
CA ASN A 33 -2.51 2.73 -1.51
C ASN A 33 -2.00 3.04 -2.94
N ILE A 34 -0.84 2.51 -3.34
CA ILE A 34 -0.37 2.62 -4.74
C ILE A 34 -1.33 1.87 -5.67
N ILE A 35 -1.77 0.66 -5.29
CA ILE A 35 -2.73 -0.12 -6.08
C ILE A 35 -4.04 0.66 -6.24
N ALA A 36 -4.57 1.22 -5.14
CA ALA A 36 -5.77 2.05 -5.17
C ALA A 36 -5.60 3.28 -6.08
N LEU A 37 -4.45 3.98 -5.99
CA LEU A 37 -4.14 5.12 -6.85
C LEU A 37 -4.04 4.71 -8.33
N ARG A 38 -3.46 3.55 -8.63
CA ARG A 38 -3.42 3.01 -9.99
C ARG A 38 -4.83 2.75 -10.53
N GLN A 39 -5.72 2.17 -9.73
CA GLN A 39 -7.12 1.97 -10.10
C GLN A 39 -7.86 3.29 -10.32
N TRP A 40 -7.59 4.31 -9.49
CA TRP A 40 -8.10 5.67 -9.71
C TRP A 40 -7.68 6.22 -11.09
N TYR A 41 -6.42 6.05 -11.48
CA TYR A 41 -5.94 6.48 -12.79
C TYR A 41 -6.60 5.71 -13.94
N LEU A 42 -6.75 4.39 -13.80
CA LEU A 42 -7.38 3.55 -14.84
C LEU A 42 -8.85 3.86 -15.05
N ILE A 43 -9.59 4.11 -13.97
CA ILE A 43 -11.06 4.10 -14.01
C ILE A 43 -11.64 5.52 -14.01
N VAL A 44 -11.07 6.43 -13.22
CA VAL A 44 -11.58 7.79 -13.05
C VAL A 44 -10.77 8.77 -13.87
N ARG A 45 -9.45 8.85 -13.62
CA ARG A 45 -8.61 9.90 -14.21
C ARG A 45 -8.47 9.77 -15.72
N SER A 46 -8.48 8.55 -16.25
CA SER A 46 -8.51 8.25 -17.69
C SER A 46 -9.64 8.97 -18.44
N LYS A 47 -10.80 9.16 -17.78
CA LYS A 47 -11.96 9.84 -18.38
C LYS A 47 -11.71 11.32 -18.67
N PHE A 48 -10.66 11.92 -18.11
CA PHE A 48 -10.31 13.32 -18.31
C PHE A 48 -9.22 13.53 -19.37
N PHE A 49 -8.66 12.46 -19.94
CA PHE A 49 -7.63 12.49 -20.98
C PHE A 49 -8.22 12.15 -22.37
N GLN A 50 -9.20 12.94 -22.84
CA GLN A 50 -9.97 12.64 -24.07
C GLN A 50 -9.72 13.61 -25.25
N GLY A 51 -8.75 14.52 -25.16
CA GLY A 51 -8.62 15.66 -26.06
C GLY A 51 -7.49 15.57 -27.10
N SER A 52 -6.29 15.13 -26.71
CA SER A 52 -5.10 15.19 -27.60
C SER A 52 -4.14 14.01 -27.45
N ASP A 53 -3.29 13.79 -28.46
CA ASP A 53 -2.20 12.80 -28.39
C ASP A 53 -1.24 13.10 -27.23
N MET A 54 -1.01 14.37 -26.92
CA MET A 54 -0.20 14.79 -25.78
C MET A 54 -0.84 14.37 -24.45
N GLU A 55 -2.16 14.53 -24.30
CA GLU A 55 -2.90 14.07 -23.11
C GLU A 55 -2.80 12.55 -22.93
N LYS A 56 -2.87 11.80 -24.03
CA LYS A 56 -2.70 10.34 -24.00
C LYS A 56 -1.29 9.96 -23.56
N LEU A 57 -0.25 10.60 -24.09
CA LEU A 57 1.13 10.36 -23.67
C LEU A 57 1.36 10.73 -22.19
N LEU A 58 0.75 11.81 -21.71
CA LEU A 58 0.80 12.20 -20.29
C LEU A 58 0.14 11.14 -19.39
N TYR A 59 -1.00 10.60 -19.82
CA TYR A 59 -1.68 9.53 -19.12
C TYR A 59 -0.84 8.24 -19.05
N GLU A 60 -0.29 7.82 -20.18
CA GLU A 60 0.59 6.65 -20.28
C GLU A 60 1.83 6.81 -19.39
N GLY A 61 2.48 7.99 -19.42
CA GLY A 61 3.61 8.30 -18.56
C GLY A 61 3.25 8.29 -17.07
N ALA A 62 2.04 8.74 -16.70
CA ALA A 62 1.59 8.67 -15.31
C ALA A 62 1.38 7.22 -14.84
N LEU A 63 0.80 6.36 -15.67
CA LEU A 63 0.67 4.93 -15.37
C LEU A 63 2.04 4.25 -15.25
N GLU A 64 2.98 4.57 -16.13
CA GLU A 64 4.36 4.09 -16.06
C GLU A 64 5.02 4.48 -14.74
N LYS A 65 4.84 5.72 -14.26
CA LYS A 65 5.38 6.14 -12.95
C LYS A 65 4.76 5.37 -11.78
N LEU A 66 3.47 5.08 -11.83
CA LEU A 66 2.83 4.26 -10.80
C LEU A 66 3.39 2.83 -10.78
N GLU A 67 3.64 2.26 -11.96
CA GLU A 67 4.26 0.94 -12.11
C GLU A 67 5.71 0.93 -11.57
N ILE A 68 6.51 1.95 -11.88
CA ILE A 68 7.86 2.10 -11.34
C ILE A 68 7.85 2.18 -9.81
N ILE A 69 6.97 3.02 -9.24
CA ILE A 69 6.85 3.19 -7.78
C ILE A 69 6.41 1.88 -7.12
N PHE A 70 5.44 1.17 -7.70
CA PHE A 70 4.99 -0.13 -7.21
C PHE A 70 6.13 -1.16 -7.14
N ASN A 71 6.84 -1.35 -8.26
CA ASN A 71 7.93 -2.31 -8.35
C ASN A 71 9.10 -1.97 -7.41
N GLU A 72 9.47 -0.70 -7.29
CA GLU A 72 10.50 -0.28 -6.33
C GLU A 72 10.06 -0.54 -4.89
N ARG A 73 8.78 -0.33 -4.54
CA ARG A 73 8.29 -0.60 -3.18
C ARG A 73 8.27 -2.09 -2.85
N ILE A 74 7.87 -2.95 -3.79
CA ILE A 74 8.00 -4.41 -3.63
C ILE A 74 9.46 -4.80 -3.44
N LYS A 75 10.37 -4.28 -4.28
CA LYS A 75 11.81 -4.55 -4.16
C LYS A 75 12.34 -4.15 -2.79
N ARG A 76 11.99 -2.96 -2.29
CA ARG A 76 12.38 -2.48 -0.95
C ARG A 76 11.81 -3.35 0.16
N PHE A 77 10.58 -3.84 0.00
CA PHE A 77 9.95 -4.75 0.96
C PHE A 77 10.67 -6.11 1.01
N LYS A 78 11.06 -6.67 -0.15
CA LYS A 78 11.90 -7.88 -0.22
C LYS A 78 13.28 -7.68 0.43
N GLN A 79 13.90 -6.52 0.21
CA GLN A 79 15.16 -6.16 0.87
C GLN A 79 15.03 -6.01 2.39
N LEU A 80 13.85 -5.69 2.91
CA LEU A 80 13.59 -5.73 4.35
C LEU A 80 13.57 -7.18 4.83
N ALA A 81 12.81 -8.04 4.15
CA ALA A 81 12.69 -9.46 4.50
C ALA A 81 14.06 -10.18 4.46
N SER A 82 14.90 -9.90 3.46
CA SER A 82 16.24 -10.51 3.34
C SER A 82 17.21 -10.13 4.46
N LYS A 83 16.87 -9.12 5.29
CA LYS A 83 17.68 -8.72 6.46
C LYS A 83 17.24 -9.42 7.74
N MET A 84 16.16 -10.21 7.70
CA MET A 84 15.59 -10.82 8.90
C MET A 84 16.53 -11.86 9.52
N GLU A 85 17.22 -12.68 8.71
CA GLU A 85 18.20 -13.68 9.20
C GLU A 85 19.27 -13.03 10.08
N LYS A 86 20.02 -12.08 9.52
CA LYS A 86 21.04 -11.32 10.24
C LYS A 86 20.47 -10.59 11.46
N SER A 87 19.23 -10.09 11.35
CA SER A 87 18.57 -9.43 12.47
C SER A 87 18.18 -10.41 13.58
N ILE A 88 17.88 -11.68 13.30
CA ILE A 88 17.63 -12.72 14.30
C ILE A 88 18.94 -13.05 15.03
N GLU A 89 20.03 -13.25 14.29
CA GLU A 89 21.35 -13.54 14.85
C GLU A 89 21.80 -12.45 15.83
N LEU A 90 21.72 -11.18 15.39
CA LEU A 90 22.06 -10.03 16.21
C LEU A 90 21.13 -9.88 17.43
N TYR A 91 19.85 -10.18 17.27
CA TYR A 91 18.91 -10.15 18.38
C TYR A 91 19.27 -11.17 19.47
N LYS A 92 19.61 -12.40 19.06
CA LYS A 92 20.05 -13.47 19.96
C LYS A 92 21.35 -13.11 20.67
N SER A 93 22.33 -12.53 19.96
CA SER A 93 23.61 -12.16 20.57
C SER A 93 23.48 -11.04 21.60
N ILE A 94 22.56 -10.08 21.39
CA ILE A 94 22.34 -8.95 22.32
C ILE A 94 21.53 -9.39 23.54
N LYS A 95 20.47 -10.18 23.35
CA LYS A 95 19.55 -10.52 24.44
C LYS A 95 19.94 -11.77 25.24
N GLY A 96 20.77 -12.66 24.69
CA GLY A 96 21.20 -13.88 25.39
C GLY A 96 20.01 -14.69 25.90
N ASN A 97 19.82 -14.71 27.23
CA ASN A 97 18.75 -15.46 27.89
C ASN A 97 17.39 -14.73 27.90
N GLU A 98 17.32 -13.43 27.58
CA GLU A 98 16.08 -12.63 27.54
C GLU A 98 15.42 -12.57 26.15
N VAL A 99 15.70 -13.55 25.30
CA VAL A 99 15.22 -13.55 23.91
C VAL A 99 13.69 -13.74 23.87
N SER A 100 13.00 -12.80 23.24
CA SER A 100 11.58 -12.94 22.90
C SER A 100 11.43 -13.85 21.69
N ASN A 101 10.78 -15.00 21.88
CA ASN A 101 10.41 -15.88 20.77
C ASN A 101 9.47 -15.17 19.78
N GLU A 102 8.54 -14.33 20.27
CA GLU A 102 7.60 -13.59 19.42
C GLU A 102 8.30 -12.73 18.36
N LEU A 103 9.35 -11.98 18.75
CA LEU A 103 10.07 -11.12 17.80
C LEU A 103 10.87 -11.94 16.78
N ILE A 104 11.40 -13.10 17.17
CA ILE A 104 12.06 -14.03 16.26
C ILE A 104 11.05 -14.63 15.28
N ASP A 105 9.89 -15.05 15.77
CA ASP A 105 8.85 -15.66 14.96
C ASP A 105 8.31 -14.67 13.93
N GLN A 106 8.07 -13.41 14.30
CA GLN A 106 7.71 -12.34 13.35
C GLN A 106 8.76 -12.14 12.24
N LYS A 107 10.05 -12.23 12.57
CA LYS A 107 11.15 -12.11 11.60
C LYS A 107 11.16 -13.30 10.64
N ARG A 108 10.98 -14.51 11.18
CA ARG A 108 10.97 -15.76 10.42
C ARG A 108 9.75 -15.82 9.50
N GLU A 109 8.58 -15.49 10.02
CA GLU A 109 7.32 -15.44 9.26
C GLU A 109 7.43 -14.51 8.04
N LEU A 110 8.00 -13.32 8.21
CA LEU A 110 8.24 -12.40 7.09
C LEU A 110 9.18 -12.99 6.04
N LEU A 111 10.27 -13.63 6.49
CA LEU A 111 11.28 -14.24 5.59
C LEU A 111 10.66 -15.38 4.78
N GLU A 112 9.92 -16.27 5.43
CA GLU A 112 9.32 -17.46 4.82
C GLU A 112 8.19 -17.11 3.85
N ASN A 113 7.39 -16.09 4.18
CA ASN A 113 6.22 -15.73 3.37
C ASN A 113 6.49 -14.68 2.28
N ILE A 114 7.70 -14.11 2.18
CA ILE A 114 7.94 -12.95 1.30
C ILE A 114 7.56 -13.18 -0.16
N GLN A 115 7.83 -14.37 -0.71
CA GLN A 115 7.49 -14.71 -2.10
C GLN A 115 5.97 -14.81 -2.30
N LYS A 116 5.26 -15.39 -1.33
CA LYS A 116 3.80 -15.46 -1.34
C LYS A 116 3.19 -14.07 -1.27
N ILE A 117 3.71 -13.21 -0.39
CA ILE A 117 3.25 -11.82 -0.23
C ILE A 117 3.48 -11.02 -1.52
N GLU A 118 4.67 -11.15 -2.15
CA GLU A 118 4.96 -10.54 -3.45
C GLU A 118 3.93 -10.95 -4.52
N LYS A 119 3.67 -12.26 -4.65
CA LYS A 119 2.67 -12.76 -5.59
C LYS A 119 1.29 -12.17 -5.32
N CYS A 120 0.87 -12.10 -4.06
CA CYS A 120 -0.42 -11.51 -3.68
C CYS A 120 -0.51 -10.02 -4.06
N PHE A 121 0.57 -9.23 -3.96
CA PHE A 121 0.55 -7.84 -4.43
C PHE A 121 0.29 -7.74 -5.93
N TYR A 122 0.93 -8.60 -6.74
CA TYR A 122 0.69 -8.64 -8.18
C TYR A 122 -0.73 -9.12 -8.52
N GLU A 123 -1.26 -10.11 -7.80
CA GLU A 123 -2.66 -10.54 -7.94
C GLU A 123 -3.64 -9.43 -7.55
N CYS A 124 -3.31 -8.59 -6.56
CA CYS A 124 -4.16 -7.46 -6.15
C CYS A 124 -4.15 -6.30 -7.16
N LEU A 125 -3.16 -6.19 -8.07
CA LEU A 125 -3.11 -5.12 -9.07
C LEU A 125 -4.32 -5.11 -10.00
N VAL A 126 -4.93 -6.27 -10.26
CA VAL A 126 -6.08 -6.40 -11.16
C VAL A 126 -7.42 -6.14 -10.47
N TYR A 127 -7.45 -6.10 -9.13
CA TYR A 127 -8.68 -5.86 -8.39
C TYR A 127 -9.08 -4.39 -8.49
N SER A 128 -10.24 -4.13 -9.12
CA SER A 128 -10.76 -2.77 -9.33
C SER A 128 -11.59 -2.22 -8.16
N GLY A 129 -11.59 -2.88 -7.01
CA GLY A 129 -12.43 -2.52 -5.87
C GLY A 129 -13.87 -3.04 -5.96
N ASP A 130 -14.67 -2.68 -4.97
CA ASP A 130 -16.11 -2.93 -4.91
C ASP A 130 -16.82 -2.30 -6.11
N GLU A 131 -17.35 -3.14 -7.00
CA GLU A 131 -17.97 -2.72 -8.26
C GLU A 131 -19.18 -1.82 -8.05
N LYS A 132 -19.98 -2.07 -7.01
CA LYS A 132 -21.19 -1.28 -6.74
C LYS A 132 -20.80 0.15 -6.37
N LYS A 133 -19.85 0.31 -5.45
CA LYS A 133 -19.35 1.63 -5.03
C LYS A 133 -18.64 2.36 -6.17
N ARG A 134 -17.84 1.63 -6.96
CA ARG A 134 -17.17 2.17 -8.15
C ARG A 134 -18.20 2.75 -9.12
N ASP A 135 -19.18 1.95 -9.52
CA ASP A 135 -20.14 2.32 -10.55
C ASP A 135 -21.07 3.43 -10.07
N GLU A 136 -21.41 3.44 -8.79
CA GLU A 136 -22.13 4.53 -8.14
C GLU A 136 -21.33 5.84 -8.16
N PHE A 137 -20.06 5.80 -7.75
CA PHE A 137 -19.19 6.98 -7.82
C PHE A 137 -19.06 7.51 -9.26
N LEU A 138 -18.88 6.61 -10.22
CA LEU A 138 -18.73 6.97 -11.64
C LEU A 138 -19.98 7.57 -12.27
N LYS A 139 -21.18 7.24 -11.78
CA LYS A 139 -22.43 7.83 -12.26
C LYS A 139 -22.58 9.29 -11.85
N ASN A 140 -21.99 9.67 -10.71
CA ASN A 140 -22.18 10.98 -10.12
C ASN A 140 -21.06 11.97 -10.43
N ILE A 141 -19.99 11.53 -11.08
CA ILE A 141 -18.88 12.40 -11.50
C ILE A 141 -19.14 12.99 -12.89
N ASP A 142 -19.05 14.32 -13.01
CA ASP A 142 -19.16 15.01 -14.30
C ASP A 142 -17.86 14.87 -15.10
N THR A 143 -17.81 13.81 -15.90
CA THR A 143 -16.69 13.53 -16.80
C THR A 143 -16.77 14.25 -18.14
N LYS A 144 -17.84 15.03 -18.39
CA LYS A 144 -17.92 15.91 -19.57
C LYS A 144 -17.12 17.18 -19.36
N ASN A 145 -17.04 17.65 -18.12
CA ASN A 145 -16.12 18.71 -17.74
C ASN A 145 -14.67 18.18 -17.75
N LYS A 146 -13.86 18.72 -18.67
CA LYS A 146 -12.46 18.32 -18.83
C LYS A 146 -11.54 18.87 -17.74
N ASP A 147 -12.01 19.82 -16.93
CA ASP A 147 -11.29 20.32 -15.77
C ASP A 147 -11.37 19.34 -14.60
N TYR A 148 -10.48 18.34 -14.63
CA TYR A 148 -10.36 17.34 -13.57
C TYR A 148 -10.25 17.96 -12.17
N ILE A 149 -9.44 19.01 -12.01
CA ILE A 149 -9.15 19.56 -10.68
C ILE A 149 -10.43 20.16 -10.12
N ASN A 150 -11.12 20.96 -10.92
CA ASN A 150 -12.38 21.56 -10.53
C ASN A 150 -13.45 20.49 -10.24
N VAL A 151 -13.55 19.43 -11.05
CA VAL A 151 -14.53 18.35 -10.84
C VAL A 151 -14.28 17.61 -9.52
N ILE A 152 -13.03 17.22 -9.24
CA ILE A 152 -12.71 16.45 -8.03
C ILE A 152 -12.80 17.30 -6.76
N GLN A 153 -12.40 18.57 -6.81
CA GLN A 153 -12.47 19.46 -5.65
C GLN A 153 -13.90 19.84 -5.25
N ASN A 154 -14.85 19.82 -6.19
CA ASN A 154 -16.25 20.19 -5.95
C ASN A 154 -17.18 18.98 -5.78
N LEU A 155 -16.64 17.79 -5.51
CA LEU A 155 -17.46 16.64 -5.13
C LEU A 155 -18.23 16.95 -3.84
N ASP A 156 -19.53 16.66 -3.84
CA ASP A 156 -20.34 16.74 -2.62
C ASP A 156 -19.91 15.68 -1.57
N GLU A 157 -20.38 15.86 -0.34
CA GLU A 157 -20.03 14.97 0.78
C GLU A 157 -20.39 13.51 0.50
N TYR A 158 -21.50 13.27 -0.21
CA TYR A 158 -21.96 11.95 -0.58
C TYR A 158 -20.95 11.26 -1.51
N ASN A 159 -20.58 11.92 -2.60
CA ASN A 159 -19.67 11.39 -3.60
C ASN A 159 -18.25 11.23 -3.07
N LEU A 160 -17.80 12.13 -2.20
CA LEU A 160 -16.54 11.97 -1.47
C LEU A 160 -16.54 10.69 -0.62
N LYS A 161 -17.63 10.40 0.11
CA LYS A 161 -17.76 9.18 0.91
C LYS A 161 -17.79 7.92 0.05
N VAL A 162 -18.59 7.90 -1.03
CA VAL A 162 -18.69 6.75 -1.93
C VAL A 162 -17.34 6.47 -2.61
N GLY A 163 -16.69 7.50 -3.16
CA GLY A 163 -15.38 7.37 -3.80
C GLY A 163 -14.29 6.91 -2.82
N THR A 164 -14.27 7.46 -1.61
CA THR A 164 -13.34 7.03 -0.55
C THR A 164 -13.59 5.58 -0.15
N SER A 165 -14.84 5.17 0.04
CA SER A 165 -15.19 3.79 0.38
C SER A 165 -14.83 2.80 -0.72
N TRP A 166 -14.98 3.20 -1.99
CA TRP A 166 -14.51 2.40 -3.12
C TRP A 166 -12.98 2.22 -3.08
N LEU A 167 -12.19 3.29 -2.93
CA LEU A 167 -10.73 3.17 -2.84
C LEU A 167 -10.28 2.36 -1.62
N LEU A 168 -10.93 2.54 -0.47
CA LEU A 168 -10.67 1.76 0.74
C LEU A 168 -10.94 0.26 0.52
N SER A 169 -11.93 -0.12 -0.27
CA SER A 169 -12.18 -1.54 -0.57
C SER A 169 -10.97 -2.23 -1.25
N ILE A 170 -10.21 -1.50 -2.07
CA ILE A 170 -8.98 -1.99 -2.71
C ILE A 170 -7.88 -2.17 -1.66
N VAL A 171 -7.76 -1.18 -0.76
CA VAL A 171 -6.76 -1.19 0.32
C VAL A 171 -7.03 -2.36 1.27
N GLU A 172 -8.29 -2.51 1.71
CA GLU A 172 -8.73 -3.57 2.60
C GLU A 172 -8.59 -4.96 1.97
N ASN A 173 -8.97 -5.13 0.69
CA ASN A 173 -8.76 -6.39 -0.02
C ASN A 173 -7.28 -6.78 -0.04
N THR A 174 -6.38 -5.83 -0.36
CA THR A 174 -4.94 -6.08 -0.39
C THR A 174 -4.41 -6.46 0.99
N ARG A 175 -4.83 -5.71 2.03
CA ARG A 175 -4.44 -5.98 3.42
C ARG A 175 -4.91 -7.36 3.87
N ASN A 176 -6.17 -7.69 3.63
CA ASN A 176 -6.78 -8.96 4.03
C ASN A 176 -6.26 -10.16 3.22
N ALA A 177 -5.79 -9.94 1.99
CA ALA A 177 -5.14 -10.98 1.20
C ALA A 177 -3.79 -11.40 1.79
N ILE A 178 -3.06 -10.46 2.38
CA ILE A 178 -1.68 -10.63 2.86
C ILE A 178 -1.61 -11.01 4.34
N LEU A 179 -2.40 -10.37 5.20
CA LEU A 179 -2.37 -10.56 6.65
C LEU A 179 -3.24 -11.73 7.14
N LYS A 180 -3.38 -12.79 6.33
CA LYS A 180 -4.17 -13.97 6.67
C LYS A 180 -3.50 -14.85 7.71
#